data_AF-A0A932ZW34-F1
#
_entry.id   AF-A0A932ZW34-F1
#
_cell.length_a   1.000
_cell.length_b   1.000
_cell.length_c   1.000
_cell.angle_alpha   90.00
_cell.angle_beta   90.00
_cell.angle_gamma   90.00
#
_symmetry.space_group_name_H-M   'P 1'
#
loop_
_entity.id
_entity.type
_entity.pdbx_description
1 polymer ?
#
loop_
_entity_poly.entity_id
_entity_poly.type
_entity_poly.pdbx_seq_one_letter_code
_entity_poly.pdbx_strand_id
1 'polypeptide(L)' 'MERRIDEDGNTIITLCGVQGCCPTVKISLDGNVEITDDHGGKVNLSAAEFAELQQAGSAAANVEV' A
#
# COMPACT_ATOMS: atom_id res chain seq x y z
N MET A 1 11.50 -1.17 6.76
CA MET A 1 10.31 -0.34 6.50
C MET A 1 10.60 1.08 6.94
N GLU A 2 10.49 2.04 6.02
CA GLU A 2 10.63 3.47 6.30
C GLU A 2 9.31 4.18 6.03
N ARG A 3 8.97 5.21 6.81
CA ARG A 3 7.80 6.05 6.61
C ARG A 3 8.20 7.52 6.59
N ARG A 4 7.71 8.27 5.59
CA ARG A 4 7.89 9.72 5.46
C ARG A 4 6.61 10.40 4.96
N ILE A 5 6.58 11.73 5.04
CA ILE A 5 5.52 12.57 4.46
C ILE A 5 6.13 13.35 3.30
N ASP A 6 5.47 13.41 2.14
CA ASP A 6 5.92 14.22 1.00
C ASP A 6 5.46 15.69 1.11
N GLU A 7 5.87 16.53 0.17
CA GLU A 7 5.57 17.98 0.17
C GLU A 7 4.07 18.28 0.04
N ASP A 8 3.31 17.35 -0.54
CA ASP A 8 1.85 17.44 -0.71
C ASP A 8 1.10 16.88 0.52
N GLY A 9 1.81 16.45 1.57
CA GLY A 9 1.23 15.88 2.79
C GLY A 9 0.87 14.40 2.69
N ASN A 10 1.23 13.71 1.61
CA ASN A 10 0.93 12.28 1.45
C ASN A 10 1.88 11.44 2.28
N THR A 11 1.38 10.32 2.83
CA THR A 11 2.23 9.36 3.52
C THR A 11 2.90 8.44 2.51
N ILE A 12 4.22 8.37 2.55
CA ILE A 12 5.03 7.45 1.75
C ILE A 12 5.62 6.38 2.68
N ILE A 13 5.49 5.12 2.28
CA ILE A 13 6.02 3.97 3.00
C ILE A 13 6.90 3.18 2.04
N THR A 14 8.16 3.02 2.38
CA THR A 14 9.07 2.15 1.63
C THR A 14 9.16 0.80 2.33
N LEU A 15 8.75 -0.26 1.63
CA LEU A 15 8.65 -1.63 2.13
C LEU A 15 9.89 -2.44 1.78
N CYS A 16 11.08 -1.88 2.04
CA CYS A 16 12.33 -2.64 1.90
C CYS A 16 12.34 -3.86 2.84
N GLY A 17 12.36 -5.05 2.25
CA GLY A 17 12.54 -6.33 2.93
C GLY A 17 13.99 -6.83 2.87
N VAL A 18 14.21 -8.07 3.29
CA VAL A 18 15.56 -8.70 3.32
C VAL A 18 16.08 -9.14 1.94
N GLN A 19 15.21 -9.23 0.93
CA GLN A 19 15.53 -9.74 -0.41
C GLN A 19 15.81 -8.62 -1.44
N GLY A 20 16.09 -7.40 -0.99
CA GLY A 20 16.51 -6.30 -1.87
C GLY A 20 15.40 -5.62 -2.69
N CYS A 21 14.16 -6.12 -2.63
CA CYS A 21 12.98 -5.42 -3.15
C CYS A 21 12.51 -4.37 -2.13
N CYS A 22 12.16 -3.19 -2.62
CA CYS A 22 11.79 -1.98 -1.90
C CYS A 22 10.56 -1.29 -2.52
N PRO A 23 9.42 -1.99 -2.67
CA PRO A 23 8.21 -1.37 -3.19
C PRO A 23 7.79 -0.20 -2.31
N THR A 24 7.16 0.78 -2.93
CA THR A 24 6.72 2.01 -2.26
C THR A 24 5.21 2.08 -2.26
N VAL A 25 4.63 2.45 -1.13
CA VAL A 25 3.21 2.75 -0.98
C VAL A 25 3.05 4.24 -0.72
N LYS A 26 2.27 4.92 -1.54
CA LYS A 26 1.85 6.31 -1.35
C LYS A 26 0.38 6.34 -0.97
N ILE A 27 0.07 6.90 0.19
CA ILE A 27 -1.28 7.12 0.69
C ILE A 27 -1.57 8.61 0.61
N SER A 28 -2.51 8.97 -0.25
CA SER A 28 -2.90 10.35 -0.49
C SER A 28 -3.85 10.85 0.59
N LEU A 29 -3.96 12.19 0.74
CA LEU A 29 -4.84 12.81 1.73
C LEU A 29 -6.33 12.48 1.53
N ASP A 30 -6.74 12.20 0.30
CA ASP A 30 -8.10 11.76 -0.06
C ASP A 30 -8.33 10.25 0.16
N GLY A 31 -7.32 9.53 0.68
CA GLY A 31 -7.37 8.11 0.97
C GLY A 31 -7.02 7.19 -0.21
N ASN A 32 -6.68 7.74 -1.38
CA ASN A 32 -6.21 6.93 -2.50
C ASN A 32 -4.83 6.33 -2.21
N VAL A 33 -4.60 5.11 -2.67
CA VAL A 33 -3.37 4.35 -2.43
C VAL A 33 -2.71 3.98 -3.77
N GLU A 34 -1.47 4.43 -3.98
CA GLU A 34 -0.60 3.97 -5.07
C GLU A 34 0.43 3.01 -4.51
N ILE A 35 0.57 1.84 -5.11
CA ILE A 35 1.65 0.88 -4.82
C ILE A 35 2.53 0.81 -6.06
N THR A 36 3.81 1.09 -5.90
CA THR A 36 4.83 1.04 -6.96
C THR A 36 5.85 -0.04 -6.62
N ASP A 37 6.09 -0.96 -7.55
CA ASP A 37 7.17 -1.95 -7.42
C ASP A 37 8.54 -1.37 -7.80
N ASP A 38 9.60 -2.15 -7.57
CA ASP A 38 10.98 -1.74 -7.85
C ASP A 38 11.30 -1.56 -9.34
N HIS A 39 10.45 -2.06 -10.23
CA HIS A 39 10.59 -1.99 -11.68
C HIS A 39 9.70 -0.88 -12.28
N GLY A 40 9.00 -0.11 -11.44
CA GLY A 40 8.11 0.98 -11.84
C GLY A 40 6.70 0.53 -12.22
N GLY A 41 6.35 -0.74 -12.02
CA GLY A 41 4.97 -1.23 -12.12
C GLY A 41 4.11 -0.59 -11.03
N LYS A 42 2.89 -0.19 -11.40
CA LYS A 42 2.00 0.59 -10.53
C LYS A 42 0.61 0.00 -10.44
N VAL A 43 0.06 0.00 -9.23
CA VAL A 43 -1.35 -0.24 -8.95
C VAL A 43 -1.89 0.95 -8.19
N ASN A 44 -3.03 1.48 -8.63
CA ASN A 44 -3.74 2.57 -7.97
C ASN A 44 -5.07 2.05 -7.48
N LEU A 45 -5.38 2.31 -6.22
CA LEU A 45 -6.64 1.99 -5.57
C LEU A 45 -7.27 3.28 -5.08
N SER A 46 -8.55 3.45 -5.39
CA SER A 46 -9.36 4.47 -4.74
C SER A 46 -9.53 4.14 -3.25
N ALA A 47 -9.89 5.15 -2.46
CA ALA A 47 -10.25 4.93 -1.05
C ALA A 47 -11.35 3.86 -0.86
N ALA A 48 -12.31 3.78 -1.80
CA ALA A 48 -13.38 2.79 -1.77
C ALA A 48 -12.86 1.37 -2.05
N GLU A 49 -12.09 1.18 -3.13
CA GLU A 49 -11.50 -0.13 -3.47
C GLU A 49 -10.57 -0.62 -2.36
N PHE A 50 -9.78 0.27 -1.75
CA PHE A 50 -8.92 -0.10 -0.63
C PHE A 50 -9.73 -0.49 0.62
N ALA A 51 -10.88 0.13 0.86
CA ALA A 51 -11.79 -0.25 1.94
C ALA A 51 -12.45 -1.62 1.70
N GLU A 52 -12.80 -1.94 0.46
CA GLU A 52 -13.34 -3.27 0.10
C GLU A 52 -12.31 -4.38 0.33
N LEU A 53 -11.05 -4.16 -0.04
CA LEU A 53 -9.98 -5.13 0.17
C LEU A 53 -9.71 -5.41 1.66
N GLN A 54 -9.85 -4.41 2.54
CA GLN A 54 -9.72 -4.60 3.98
C GLN A 54 -10.82 -5.52 4.55
N GLN A 55 -12.03 -5.42 4.00
CA GLN A 55 -13.15 -6.30 4.37
C GLN A 55 -12.94 -7.72 3.83
N ALA A 56 -12.46 -7.86 2.60
CA ALA A 56 -12.12 -9.15 2.01
C ALA A 56 -11.01 -9.88 2.79
N GLY A 57 -9.97 -9.16 3.22
CA GLY A 57 -8.89 -9.71 4.05
C GLY A 57 -9.36 -10.14 5.45
N SER A 58 -10.36 -9.45 6.00
CA SER A 58 -10.97 -9.81 7.28
C SER A 58 -11.85 -11.06 7.20
N ALA A 59 -12.46 -11.34 6.03
CA ALA A 59 -13.25 -12.56 5.81
C ALA A 59 -12.38 -13.80 5.56
N ALA A 60 -11.13 -13.64 5.08
CA ALA A 60 -10.20 -14.74 4.81
C ALA A 60 -9.49 -15.27 6.07
N ALA A 61 -9.60 -14.60 7.22
CA ALA A 61 -8.96 -14.99 8.48
C ALA A 61 -9.56 -16.26 9.14
N ASN A 62 -10.60 -16.86 8.55
CA ASN A 62 -11.30 -18.05 9.07
C ASN A 62 -11.04 -19.34 8.28
N VAL A 63 -10.04 -19.39 7.40
CA VAL A 63 -9.63 -20.64 6.75
C VAL A 63 -8.45 -21.22 7.52
N GLU A 64 -8.76 -22.06 8.52
CA GLU A 64 -7.79 -22.94 9.18
C GLU A 64 -7.27 -23.97 8.16
N VAL A 65 -5.95 -24.17 8.13
CA VAL A 65 -5.27 -25.28 7.43
C VAL A 65 -5.09 -26.43 8.40
#